data_AF-A0A942XQ66-F1
#
_entry.id   AF-A0A942XQ66-F1
#
_cell.length_a   1.000
_cell.length_b   1.000
_cell.length_c   1.000
_cell.angle_alpha   90.00
_cell.angle_beta   90.00
_cell.angle_gamma   90.00
#
_symmetry.space_group_name_H-M   'P 1'
#
loop_
_entity.id
_entity.type
_entity.pdbx_description
1 polymer ?
#
loop_
_entity_poly.entity_id
_entity_poly.type
_entity_poly.pdbx_seq_one_letter_code
_entity_poly.pdbx_strand_id
1 'polypeptide(L)'
;MSLYVDIEKNFRDFSLKVKFSDTSSSMGILGASGSGKSMTLRCIAGIETPDKGKIIINGKTVFDSEKGINEKPQKRKVGYLFQNYALFPTMTVEKNIGCGFRGKKEDRSEKIAEYIRRYHLEGLEKRYPHQISGGQQQRAALARMMIGEPDVILLDEPFSALDSYLKDVLQRDMKEFLKDYKGDMVLVTHSREEVFRFCRELTLLKDGKILVSGETKSIFDEPGSVEAARLTGCKNITEIQRLDSHHIYAIDWKITLRTEKEVIPCHTHAAVRGHWLVEENSIPSYIKGEENVISVEVVEEAETPFEEQYLIRCQEAPEAFPIWLMRAKKSTDSHEKSVPCRVYFPPEKIMLLQ
;
A
#
# COMPACT_ATOMS: atom_id res chain seq x y z
N MET A 1 -8.95 20.39 -1.70
CA MET A 1 -9.38 19.22 -2.48
C MET A 1 -8.78 19.37 -3.86
N SER A 2 -7.67 18.70 -4.07
CA SER A 2 -6.78 18.87 -5.24
C SER A 2 -6.99 17.75 -6.27
N LEU A 3 -7.55 16.60 -5.86
CA LEU A 3 -8.04 15.56 -6.76
C LEU A 3 -9.42 15.05 -6.35
N TYR A 4 -10.37 15.01 -7.29
CA TYR A 4 -11.67 14.35 -7.15
C TYR A 4 -11.87 13.39 -8.31
N VAL A 5 -12.23 12.14 -8.00
CA VAL A 5 -12.46 11.08 -8.97
C VAL A 5 -13.77 10.41 -8.61
N ASP A 6 -14.73 10.44 -9.53
CA ASP A 6 -15.99 9.68 -9.44
C ASP A 6 -16.23 9.14 -10.84
N ILE A 7 -15.79 7.92 -11.13
CA ILE A 7 -15.81 7.38 -12.48
C ILE A 7 -16.34 5.95 -12.50
N GLU A 8 -17.01 5.64 -13.61
CA GLU A 8 -17.38 4.28 -13.98
C GLU A 8 -16.76 3.92 -15.33
N LYS A 9 -16.22 2.70 -15.44
CA LYS A 9 -15.68 2.17 -16.70
C LYS A 9 -15.89 0.67 -16.77
N ASN A 10 -16.56 0.22 -17.83
CA ASN A 10 -16.70 -1.18 -18.17
C ASN A 10 -15.63 -1.54 -19.19
N PHE A 11 -14.95 -2.66 -18.97
CA PHE A 11 -13.94 -3.20 -19.86
C PHE A 11 -14.06 -4.72 -19.90
N ARG A 12 -14.62 -5.24 -21.01
CA ARG A 12 -14.96 -6.66 -21.15
C ARG A 12 -15.82 -7.11 -19.96
N ASP A 13 -15.40 -8.14 -19.23
CA ASP A 13 -16.12 -8.70 -18.08
C ASP A 13 -15.80 -7.99 -16.75
N PHE A 14 -15.11 -6.85 -16.79
CA PHE A 14 -14.71 -6.07 -15.61
C PHE A 14 -15.41 -4.72 -15.56
N SER A 15 -15.93 -4.35 -14.39
CA SER A 15 -16.55 -3.04 -14.15
C SER A 15 -15.81 -2.31 -13.04
N LEU A 16 -15.28 -1.13 -13.36
CA LEU A 16 -14.66 -0.20 -12.42
C LEU A 16 -15.69 0.83 -11.99
N LYS A 17 -15.87 1.00 -10.68
CA LYS A 17 -16.64 2.08 -10.06
C LYS A 17 -15.88 2.60 -8.85
N VAL A 18 -15.23 3.74 -9.03
CA VAL A 18 -14.37 4.34 -8.02
C VAL A 18 -14.79 5.77 -7.75
N LYS A 19 -15.01 6.07 -6.47
CA LYS A 19 -15.34 7.40 -5.99
C LYS A 19 -14.49 7.74 -4.78
N PHE A 20 -13.57 8.67 -4.96
CA PHE A 20 -12.75 9.19 -3.88
C PHE A 20 -12.36 10.64 -4.16
N SER A 21 -12.01 11.33 -3.09
CA SER A 21 -11.47 12.68 -3.14
C SER A 21 -10.26 12.73 -2.24
N ASP A 22 -9.18 13.34 -2.71
CA ASP A 22 -8.02 13.51 -1.86
C ASP A 22 -8.28 14.64 -0.85
N THR A 23 -8.20 14.26 0.42
CA THR A 23 -8.18 15.14 1.59
C THR A 23 -6.75 15.45 2.02
N SER A 24 -5.77 14.72 1.49
CA SER A 24 -4.34 14.79 1.81
C SER A 24 -3.51 15.12 0.56
N SER A 25 -2.19 15.13 0.69
CA SER A 25 -1.26 15.26 -0.45
C SER A 25 -0.73 13.91 -0.94
N SER A 26 -1.03 12.79 -0.26
CA SER A 26 -0.52 11.47 -0.61
C SER A 26 -1.53 10.35 -0.35
N MET A 27 -2.09 9.81 -1.43
CA MET A 27 -3.06 8.73 -1.42
C MET A 27 -2.47 7.45 -1.99
N GLY A 28 -2.66 6.33 -1.30
CA GLY A 28 -2.34 5.00 -1.77
C GLY A 28 -3.58 4.27 -2.27
N ILE A 29 -3.46 3.53 -3.36
CA ILE A 29 -4.48 2.57 -3.82
C ILE A 29 -3.87 1.17 -3.74
N LEU A 30 -4.39 0.35 -2.83
CA LEU A 30 -3.93 -1.02 -2.59
C LEU A 30 -5.02 -2.02 -2.99
N GLY A 31 -4.64 -3.15 -3.55
CA GLY A 31 -5.59 -4.17 -3.99
C GLY A 31 -4.91 -5.30 -4.74
N ALA A 32 -5.62 -6.41 -4.92
CA ALA A 32 -5.10 -7.56 -5.67
C ALA A 32 -4.78 -7.20 -7.13
N SER A 33 -4.00 -8.06 -7.80
CA SER A 33 -3.80 -7.94 -9.25
C SER A 33 -5.15 -7.98 -9.96
N GLY A 34 -5.34 -7.15 -10.99
CA GLY A 34 -6.60 -7.06 -11.73
C GLY A 34 -7.72 -6.27 -11.04
N SER A 35 -7.52 -5.70 -9.85
CA SER A 35 -8.61 -4.99 -9.14
C SER A 35 -9.01 -3.63 -9.72
N GLY A 36 -8.31 -3.13 -10.76
CA GLY A 36 -8.64 -1.86 -11.43
C GLY A 36 -7.76 -0.66 -11.06
N LYS A 37 -6.68 -0.87 -10.30
CA LYS A 37 -5.79 0.21 -9.81
C LYS A 37 -5.14 1.01 -10.94
N SER A 38 -4.41 0.34 -11.84
CA SER A 38 -3.77 1.00 -12.99
C SER A 38 -4.79 1.59 -13.97
N MET A 39 -5.97 0.95 -14.12
CA MET A 39 -7.07 1.50 -14.93
C MET A 39 -7.57 2.83 -14.36
N THR A 40 -7.69 2.93 -13.03
CA THR A 40 -8.03 4.17 -12.33
C THR A 40 -7.01 5.27 -12.63
N LEU A 41 -5.70 5.00 -12.52
CA LEU A 41 -4.66 5.98 -12.84
C LEU A 41 -4.70 6.40 -14.32
N ARG A 42 -4.87 5.46 -15.25
CA ARG A 42 -4.97 5.77 -16.69
C ARG A 42 -6.17 6.66 -17.01
N CYS A 43 -7.28 6.48 -16.30
CA CYS A 43 -8.47 7.34 -16.42
C CYS A 43 -8.18 8.76 -15.93
N ILE A 44 -7.51 8.91 -14.79
CA ILE A 44 -7.10 10.21 -14.24
C ILE A 44 -6.15 10.93 -15.22
N ALA A 45 -5.16 10.20 -15.74
CA ALA A 45 -4.19 10.72 -16.71
C ALA A 45 -4.80 11.07 -18.08
N GLY A 46 -5.99 10.55 -18.40
CA GLY A 46 -6.65 10.71 -19.70
C GLY A 46 -6.11 9.79 -20.79
N ILE A 47 -5.32 8.79 -20.42
CA ILE A 47 -4.85 7.73 -21.32
C ILE A 47 -6.04 6.84 -21.70
N GLU A 48 -6.88 6.55 -20.71
CA GLU A 48 -8.17 5.87 -20.86
C GLU A 48 -9.30 6.86 -20.61
N THR A 49 -10.39 6.73 -21.37
CA THR A 49 -11.60 7.53 -21.15
C THR A 49 -12.59 6.71 -20.30
N PRO A 50 -13.07 7.23 -19.16
CA PRO A 50 -14.17 6.61 -18.43
C PRO A 50 -15.48 6.64 -19.23
N ASP A 51 -16.40 5.72 -18.92
CA ASP A 51 -17.72 5.70 -19.56
C ASP A 51 -18.66 6.73 -18.94
N LYS A 52 -18.56 6.91 -17.62
CA LYS A 52 -19.38 7.87 -16.85
C LYS A 52 -18.60 8.53 -15.74
N GLY A 53 -19.20 9.59 -15.21
CA GLY A 53 -18.73 10.31 -14.03
C GLY A 53 -17.90 11.55 -14.37
N LYS A 54 -17.02 11.93 -13.44
CA LYS A 54 -16.30 13.20 -13.42
C LYS A 54 -14.92 13.08 -12.75
N ILE A 55 -13.95 13.80 -13.30
CA ILE A 55 -12.61 13.96 -12.73
C ILE A 55 -12.29 15.45 -12.63
N ILE A 56 -11.88 15.90 -11.44
CA ILE A 56 -11.48 17.28 -11.17
C ILE A 56 -10.07 17.27 -10.59
N ILE A 57 -9.19 18.09 -11.17
CA ILE A 57 -7.80 18.27 -10.74
C ILE A 57 -7.58 19.75 -10.44
N ASN A 58 -7.18 20.10 -9.23
CA ASN A 58 -6.98 21.46 -8.73
C ASN A 58 -8.14 22.41 -9.10
N GLY A 59 -9.38 21.96 -8.88
CA GLY A 59 -10.60 22.71 -9.21
C GLY A 59 -10.96 22.74 -10.70
N LYS A 60 -10.07 22.32 -11.60
CA LYS A 60 -10.34 22.21 -13.04
C LYS A 60 -10.97 20.86 -13.35
N THR A 61 -12.18 20.89 -13.92
CA THR A 61 -12.81 19.67 -14.45
C THR A 61 -12.05 19.23 -15.71
N VAL A 62 -11.45 18.05 -15.68
CA VAL A 62 -10.69 17.47 -16.81
C VAL A 62 -11.46 16.37 -17.53
N PHE A 63 -12.46 15.79 -16.87
CA PHE A 63 -13.40 14.86 -17.47
C PHE A 63 -14.77 15.06 -16.81
N ASP A 64 -15.83 15.07 -17.62
CA ASP A 64 -17.22 15.12 -17.17
C ASP A 64 -18.10 14.56 -18.28
N SER A 65 -18.61 13.35 -18.07
CA SER A 65 -19.42 12.65 -19.08
C SER A 65 -20.73 13.36 -19.41
N GLU A 66 -21.37 14.02 -18.43
CA GLU A 66 -22.65 14.70 -18.62
C GLU A 66 -22.47 16.01 -19.40
N LYS A 67 -21.33 16.67 -19.20
CA LYS A 67 -20.99 17.93 -19.89
C LYS A 67 -20.18 17.73 -21.18
N GLY A 68 -19.87 16.48 -21.55
CA GLY A 68 -19.06 16.16 -22.72
C GLY A 68 -17.61 16.65 -22.62
N ILE A 69 -17.08 16.83 -21.40
CA ILE A 69 -15.70 17.30 -21.18
C ILE A 69 -14.77 16.09 -21.17
N ASN A 70 -13.75 16.09 -22.04
CA ASN A 70 -12.64 15.14 -21.99
C ASN A 70 -11.34 15.83 -22.42
N GLU A 71 -10.62 16.39 -21.46
CA GLU A 71 -9.34 17.04 -21.71
C GLU A 71 -8.29 16.00 -22.12
N LYS A 72 -7.50 16.33 -23.16
CA LYS A 72 -6.38 15.49 -23.58
C LYS A 72 -5.33 15.38 -22.47
N PRO A 73 -4.60 14.25 -22.35
CA PRO A 73 -3.57 14.05 -21.32
C PRO A 73 -2.63 15.23 -21.11
N GLN A 74 -2.18 15.88 -22.20
CA GLN A 74 -1.25 17.00 -22.15
C GLN A 74 -1.82 18.21 -21.40
N LYS A 75 -3.15 18.41 -21.43
CA LYS A 75 -3.86 19.54 -20.79
C LYS A 75 -4.28 19.29 -19.34
N ARG A 76 -4.07 18.06 -18.84
CA ARG A 76 -4.43 17.67 -17.45
C ARG A 76 -3.35 18.01 -16.43
N LYS A 77 -2.14 18.40 -16.86
CA LYS A 77 -0.97 18.67 -15.99
C LYS A 77 -0.63 17.54 -15.01
N VAL A 78 -0.89 16.30 -15.41
CA VAL A 78 -0.57 15.11 -14.64
C VAL A 78 0.80 14.57 -15.04
N GLY A 79 1.61 14.21 -14.06
CA GLY A 79 2.81 13.39 -14.22
C GLY A 79 2.45 11.92 -14.01
N TYR A 80 2.79 11.05 -14.97
CA TYR A 80 2.51 9.61 -14.86
C TYR A 80 3.82 8.83 -14.93
N LEU A 81 4.12 8.06 -13.89
CA LEU A 81 5.21 7.11 -13.88
C LEU A 81 4.66 5.70 -14.12
N PHE A 82 5.01 5.14 -15.28
CA PHE A 82 4.65 3.78 -15.66
C PHE A 82 5.51 2.75 -14.91
N GLN A 83 4.96 1.56 -14.71
CA GLN A 83 5.63 0.41 -14.08
C GLN A 83 6.97 0.05 -14.73
N ASN A 84 7.10 0.22 -16.05
CA ASN A 84 8.34 -0.04 -16.81
C ASN A 84 9.16 1.23 -17.10
N TYR A 85 8.89 2.33 -16.40
CA TYR A 85 9.43 3.68 -16.59
C TYR A 85 9.14 4.34 -17.95
N ALA A 86 8.84 3.56 -18.98
CA ALA A 86 8.51 3.98 -20.34
C ALA A 86 9.47 5.07 -20.89
N LEU A 87 10.77 4.95 -20.63
CA LEU A 87 11.78 5.81 -21.28
C LEU A 87 11.77 5.54 -22.78
N PHE A 88 11.94 6.58 -23.59
CA PHE A 88 12.05 6.45 -25.04
C PHE A 88 13.39 5.80 -25.38
N PRO A 89 13.40 4.58 -25.95
CA PRO A 89 14.64 3.79 -26.13
C PRO A 89 15.59 4.40 -27.15
N THR A 90 15.06 5.21 -28.06
CA THR A 90 15.79 5.91 -29.13
C THR A 90 16.25 7.32 -28.75
N MET A 91 16.03 7.74 -27.51
CA MET A 91 16.44 9.05 -27.00
C MET A 91 17.47 8.89 -25.89
N THR A 92 18.41 9.83 -25.81
CA THR A 92 19.36 9.91 -24.69
C THR A 92 18.65 10.34 -23.39
N VAL A 93 19.32 10.22 -22.25
CA VAL A 93 18.79 10.65 -20.94
C VAL A 93 18.36 12.11 -20.97
N GLU A 94 19.21 13.02 -21.47
CA GLU A 94 18.89 14.46 -21.57
C GLU A 94 17.65 14.72 -22.45
N LYS A 95 17.49 13.96 -23.55
CA LYS A 95 16.37 14.08 -24.47
C LYS A 95 15.09 13.55 -23.84
N ASN A 96 15.18 12.42 -23.14
CA ASN A 96 14.08 11.87 -22.36
C ASN A 96 13.57 12.88 -21.34
N ILE A 97 14.46 13.45 -20.52
CA ILE A 97 14.10 14.48 -19.54
C ILE A 97 13.48 15.68 -20.25
N GLY A 98 14.14 16.18 -21.30
CA GLY A 98 13.68 17.31 -22.08
C GLY A 98 12.30 17.15 -22.72
N CYS A 99 11.79 15.94 -22.92
CA CYS A 99 10.43 15.72 -23.44
C CYS A 99 9.34 16.18 -22.47
N GLY A 100 9.61 16.19 -21.17
CA GLY A 100 8.65 16.63 -20.15
C GLY A 100 8.54 18.15 -20.02
N PHE A 101 9.53 18.90 -20.51
CA PHE A 101 9.63 20.33 -20.30
C PHE A 101 8.57 21.10 -21.11
N ARG A 102 7.88 22.03 -20.44
CA ARG A 102 6.75 22.81 -21.01
C ARG A 102 7.00 24.33 -21.04
N GLY A 103 8.18 24.80 -20.64
CA GLY A 103 8.54 26.22 -20.62
C GLY A 103 9.02 26.77 -21.96
N LYS A 104 9.66 27.94 -21.94
CA LYS A 104 10.21 28.56 -23.15
C LYS A 104 11.42 27.78 -23.66
N LYS A 105 11.55 27.71 -24.98
CA LYS A 105 12.61 26.93 -25.64
C LYS A 105 14.02 27.33 -25.21
N GLU A 106 14.22 28.62 -24.90
CA GLU A 106 15.49 29.20 -24.44
C GLU A 106 15.94 28.60 -23.09
N ASP A 107 15.01 28.43 -22.16
CA ASP A 107 15.30 27.92 -20.81
C ASP A 107 15.50 26.40 -20.77
N ARG A 108 15.16 25.70 -21.87
CA ARG A 108 15.09 24.23 -21.90
C ARG A 108 16.43 23.59 -21.56
N SER A 109 17.54 24.10 -22.10
CA SER A 109 18.86 23.50 -21.88
C SER A 109 19.31 23.66 -20.43
N GLU A 110 19.08 24.84 -19.86
CA GLU A 110 19.41 25.14 -18.47
C GLU A 110 18.58 24.28 -17.51
N LYS A 111 17.27 24.18 -17.76
CA LYS A 111 16.36 23.39 -16.92
C LYS A 111 16.66 21.89 -16.99
N ILE A 112 17.03 21.37 -18.16
CA ILE A 112 17.48 19.97 -18.28
C ILE A 112 18.76 19.75 -17.47
N ALA A 113 19.75 20.65 -17.56
CA ALA A 113 21.00 20.52 -16.81
C ALA A 113 20.77 20.61 -15.29
N GLU A 114 19.87 21.47 -14.83
CA GLU A 114 19.42 21.55 -13.44
C GLU A 114 18.86 20.19 -12.96
N TYR A 115 17.96 19.60 -13.75
CA TYR A 115 17.36 18.31 -13.40
C TYR A 115 18.35 17.15 -13.49
N ILE A 116 19.30 17.17 -14.41
CA ILE A 116 20.36 16.15 -14.47
C ILE A 116 21.18 16.17 -13.17
N ARG A 117 21.55 17.35 -12.66
CA ARG A 117 22.24 17.49 -11.37
C ARG A 117 21.34 17.08 -10.20
N ARG A 118 20.11 17.60 -10.15
CA ARG A 118 19.15 17.33 -9.07
C ARG A 118 18.84 15.83 -8.90
N TYR A 119 18.85 15.08 -10.00
CA TYR A 119 18.56 13.64 -10.00
C TYR A 119 19.83 12.78 -10.08
N HIS A 120 21.02 13.36 -9.88
CA HIS A 120 22.31 12.65 -9.88
C HIS A 120 22.55 11.81 -11.15
N LEU A 121 22.31 12.41 -12.32
CA LEU A 121 22.46 11.81 -13.65
C LEU A 121 23.65 12.41 -14.43
N GLU A 122 24.52 13.14 -13.73
CA GLU A 122 25.73 13.74 -14.30
C GLU A 122 26.63 12.67 -14.93
N GLY A 123 27.13 12.93 -16.14
CA GLY A 123 27.92 11.97 -16.94
C GLY A 123 27.08 10.91 -17.70
N LEU A 124 25.75 10.87 -17.51
CA LEU A 124 24.85 9.95 -18.20
C LEU A 124 24.00 10.63 -19.27
N GLU A 125 24.18 11.93 -19.51
CA GLU A 125 23.29 12.79 -20.31
C GLU A 125 23.10 12.25 -21.72
N LYS A 126 24.19 11.77 -22.32
CA LYS A 126 24.26 11.24 -23.69
C LYS A 126 24.04 9.73 -23.79
N ARG A 127 23.82 9.04 -22.67
CA ARG A 127 23.53 7.60 -22.66
C ARG A 127 22.09 7.34 -23.07
N TYR A 128 21.86 6.18 -23.67
CA TYR A 128 20.52 5.65 -23.96
C TYR A 128 20.02 4.78 -22.81
N PRO A 129 18.69 4.55 -22.66
CA PRO A 129 18.13 3.75 -21.57
C PRO A 129 18.76 2.37 -21.39
N HIS A 130 19.11 1.69 -22.48
CA HIS A 130 19.76 0.37 -22.45
C HIS A 130 21.22 0.41 -21.95
N GLN A 131 21.82 1.59 -21.77
CA GLN A 131 23.21 1.79 -21.33
C GLN A 131 23.32 2.22 -19.87
N ILE A 132 22.21 2.29 -19.15
CA ILE A 132 22.14 2.73 -17.75
C ILE A 132 21.40 1.68 -16.90
N SER A 133 21.75 1.62 -15.61
CA SER A 133 21.13 0.71 -14.64
C SER A 133 19.65 1.01 -14.41
N GLY A 134 18.89 0.05 -13.88
CA GLY A 134 17.46 0.24 -13.57
C GLY A 134 17.18 1.42 -12.64
N GLY A 135 18.04 1.66 -11.64
CA GLY A 135 17.92 2.82 -10.76
C GLY A 135 18.14 4.16 -11.48
N GLN A 136 19.14 4.22 -12.38
CA GLN A 136 19.37 5.39 -13.22
C GLN A 136 18.20 5.62 -14.20
N GLN A 137 17.61 4.56 -14.74
CA GLN A 137 16.41 4.67 -15.58
C GLN A 137 15.24 5.27 -14.80
N GLN A 138 15.01 4.82 -13.56
CA GLN A 138 13.96 5.38 -12.73
C GLN A 138 14.21 6.87 -12.43
N ARG A 139 15.43 7.25 -12.03
CA ARG A 139 15.77 8.66 -11.80
C ARG A 139 15.56 9.51 -13.05
N ALA A 140 15.93 9.02 -14.23
CA ALA A 140 15.68 9.70 -15.51
C ALA A 140 14.18 9.84 -15.81
N ALA A 141 13.38 8.82 -15.51
CA ALA A 141 11.92 8.85 -15.71
C ALA A 141 11.23 9.81 -14.74
N LEU A 142 11.67 9.83 -13.47
CA LEU A 142 11.24 10.80 -12.47
C LEU A 142 11.62 12.23 -12.88
N ALA A 143 12.86 12.46 -13.30
CA ALA A 143 13.30 13.76 -13.80
C ALA A 143 12.46 14.24 -15.00
N ARG A 144 12.18 13.35 -15.97
CA ARG A 144 11.28 13.63 -17.10
C ARG A 144 9.87 14.00 -16.66
N MET A 145 9.34 13.36 -15.63
CA MET A 145 8.01 13.68 -15.11
C MET A 145 8.02 15.03 -14.40
N MET A 146 9.02 15.27 -13.56
CA MET A 146 9.08 16.41 -12.65
C MET A 146 9.48 17.71 -13.32
N ILE A 147 10.21 17.67 -14.44
CA ILE A 147 10.57 18.87 -15.21
C ILE A 147 9.35 19.54 -15.88
N GLY A 148 8.24 18.81 -15.99
CA GLY A 148 6.96 19.34 -16.44
C GLY A 148 6.16 20.06 -15.35
N GLU A 149 6.66 20.10 -14.11
CA GLU A 149 6.02 20.67 -12.92
C GLU A 149 4.55 20.25 -12.81
N PRO A 150 4.29 18.93 -12.65
CA PRO A 150 2.93 18.41 -12.63
C PRO A 150 2.17 18.88 -11.38
N ASP A 151 0.86 19.06 -11.56
CA ASP A 151 -0.08 19.38 -10.47
C ASP A 151 -0.40 18.13 -9.63
N VAL A 152 -0.39 16.95 -10.27
CA VAL A 152 -0.63 15.64 -9.66
C VAL A 152 0.35 14.63 -10.24
N ILE A 153 0.93 13.80 -9.38
CA ILE A 153 1.80 12.68 -9.74
C ILE A 153 1.04 11.37 -9.54
N LEU A 154 1.07 10.51 -10.55
CA LEU A 154 0.50 9.18 -10.52
C LEU A 154 1.63 8.16 -10.65
N LEU A 155 1.79 7.29 -9.65
CA LEU A 155 2.83 6.28 -9.59
C LEU A 155 2.20 4.90 -9.71
N ASP A 156 2.43 4.22 -10.84
CA ASP A 156 1.84 2.90 -11.13
C ASP A 156 2.89 1.80 -10.88
N GLU A 157 2.85 1.21 -9.68
CA GLU A 157 3.78 0.18 -9.22
C GLU A 157 5.28 0.54 -9.44
N PRO A 158 5.74 1.70 -8.92
CA PRO A 158 7.06 2.26 -9.25
C PRO A 158 8.25 1.40 -8.78
N PHE A 159 8.00 0.37 -7.95
CA PHE A 159 9.01 -0.46 -7.30
C PHE A 159 8.84 -1.98 -7.51
N SER A 160 7.85 -2.41 -8.30
CA SER A 160 7.47 -3.83 -8.35
C SER A 160 8.51 -4.74 -9.03
N ALA A 161 9.26 -4.21 -10.00
CA ALA A 161 10.15 -4.98 -10.87
C ALA A 161 11.62 -4.98 -10.39
N LEU A 162 11.88 -4.61 -9.14
CA LEU A 162 13.22 -4.33 -8.62
C LEU A 162 13.58 -5.30 -7.50
N ASP A 163 14.86 -5.67 -7.41
CA ASP A 163 15.39 -6.40 -6.27
C ASP A 163 15.29 -5.57 -4.98
N SER A 164 15.36 -6.24 -3.83
CA SER A 164 15.16 -5.61 -2.52
C SER A 164 16.14 -4.47 -2.23
N TYR A 165 17.41 -4.63 -2.59
CA TYR A 165 18.43 -3.60 -2.36
C TYR A 165 18.17 -2.36 -3.20
N LEU A 166 17.95 -2.55 -4.51
CA LEU A 166 17.66 -1.45 -5.42
C LEU A 166 16.35 -0.74 -5.05
N LYS A 167 15.34 -1.52 -4.64
CA LYS A 167 14.06 -1.00 -4.15
C LYS A 167 14.23 -0.06 -2.96
N ASP A 168 15.04 -0.41 -1.97
CA ASP A 168 15.29 0.44 -0.80
C ASP A 168 15.99 1.75 -1.16
N VAL A 169 17.00 1.70 -2.02
CA VAL A 169 17.68 2.90 -2.52
C VAL A 169 16.68 3.82 -3.21
N LEU A 170 15.87 3.27 -4.11
CA LEU A 170 14.92 4.04 -4.91
C LEU A 170 13.75 4.59 -4.11
N GLN A 171 13.32 3.87 -3.07
CA GLN A 171 12.33 4.39 -2.13
C GLN A 171 12.88 5.58 -1.33
N ARG A 172 14.16 5.57 -0.95
CA ARG A 172 14.81 6.72 -0.29
C ARG A 172 14.88 7.92 -1.24
N ASP A 173 15.34 7.69 -2.47
CA ASP A 173 15.40 8.71 -3.52
C ASP A 173 14.00 9.33 -3.74
N MET A 174 12.96 8.49 -3.89
CA MET A 174 11.58 8.96 -4.05
C MET A 174 11.11 9.79 -2.86
N LYS A 175 11.40 9.35 -1.63
CA LYS A 175 11.06 10.10 -0.42
C LYS A 175 11.70 11.49 -0.43
N GLU A 176 12.96 11.58 -0.83
CA GLU A 176 13.68 12.85 -0.95
C GLU A 176 13.06 13.74 -2.03
N PHE A 177 12.73 13.20 -3.21
CA PHE A 177 12.06 13.94 -4.27
C PHE A 177 10.70 14.47 -3.88
N LEU A 178 9.95 13.71 -3.08
CA LEU A 178 8.61 14.09 -2.63
C LEU A 178 8.62 15.12 -1.51
N LYS A 179 9.73 15.35 -0.80
CA LYS A 179 9.79 16.35 0.30
C LYS A 179 9.42 17.76 -0.15
N ASP A 180 9.86 18.15 -1.34
CA ASP A 180 9.65 19.50 -1.88
C ASP A 180 8.45 19.58 -2.82
N TYR A 181 7.80 18.45 -3.09
CA TYR A 181 6.66 18.39 -4.00
C TYR A 181 5.39 18.84 -3.28
N LYS A 182 4.75 19.88 -3.80
CA LYS A 182 3.56 20.51 -3.21
C LYS A 182 2.24 20.04 -3.80
N GLY A 183 2.27 19.26 -4.88
CA GLY A 183 1.08 18.71 -5.51
C GLY A 183 0.63 17.41 -4.86
N ASP A 184 -0.42 16.81 -5.41
CA ASP A 184 -0.90 15.52 -4.92
C ASP A 184 -0.12 14.37 -5.54
N MET A 185 -0.01 13.29 -4.78
CA MET A 185 0.53 12.03 -5.25
C MET A 185 -0.50 10.90 -5.06
N VAL A 186 -0.73 10.13 -6.11
CA VAL A 186 -1.47 8.87 -6.05
C VAL A 186 -0.51 7.72 -6.33
N LEU A 187 -0.31 6.84 -5.35
CA LEU A 187 0.52 5.65 -5.45
C LEU A 187 -0.35 4.40 -5.60
N VAL A 188 -0.24 3.71 -6.72
CA VAL A 188 -0.75 2.35 -6.90
C VAL A 188 0.36 1.36 -6.59
N THR A 189 0.10 0.43 -5.68
CA THR A 189 1.03 -0.64 -5.35
C THR A 189 0.28 -1.87 -4.83
N HIS A 190 0.95 -3.01 -4.81
CA HIS A 190 0.53 -4.19 -4.07
C HIS A 190 1.32 -4.36 -2.75
N SER A 191 2.29 -3.49 -2.48
CA SER A 191 3.08 -3.51 -1.25
C SER A 191 2.43 -2.66 -0.15
N ARG A 192 2.11 -3.33 0.95
CA ARG A 192 1.60 -2.70 2.18
C ARG A 192 2.60 -1.73 2.79
N GLU A 193 3.88 -2.11 2.78
CA GLU A 193 4.98 -1.30 3.34
C GLU A 193 5.16 0.01 2.58
N GLU A 194 5.03 -0.03 1.24
CA GLU A 194 5.10 1.18 0.42
C GLU A 194 3.95 2.15 0.74
N VAL A 195 2.72 1.65 0.80
CA VAL A 195 1.57 2.48 1.19
C VAL A 195 1.80 3.08 2.58
N PHE A 196 2.16 2.26 3.56
CA PHE A 196 2.39 2.69 4.93
C PHE A 196 3.51 3.72 5.05
N ARG A 197 4.53 3.65 4.18
CA ARG A 197 5.69 4.55 4.16
C ARG A 197 5.42 5.88 3.45
N PHE A 198 4.62 5.87 2.38
CA PHE A 198 4.47 7.02 1.48
C PHE A 198 3.11 7.71 1.52
N CYS A 199 2.05 7.02 1.96
CA CYS A 199 0.68 7.48 1.81
C CYS A 199 0.04 7.76 3.17
N ARG A 200 -0.56 8.94 3.30
CA ARG A 200 -1.35 9.29 4.47
C ARG A 200 -2.75 8.70 4.41
N GLU A 201 -3.33 8.68 3.22
CA GLU A 201 -4.64 8.08 2.94
C GLU A 201 -4.46 6.79 2.15
N LEU A 202 -5.33 5.82 2.38
CA LEU A 202 -5.34 4.53 1.71
C LEU A 202 -6.75 4.21 1.21
N THR A 203 -6.84 3.81 -0.04
CA THR A 203 -8.05 3.24 -0.65
C THR A 203 -7.79 1.78 -1.00
N LEU A 204 -8.54 0.87 -0.36
CA LEU A 204 -8.53 -0.54 -0.72
C LEU A 204 -9.49 -0.80 -1.87
N LEU A 205 -8.98 -1.37 -2.97
CA LEU A 205 -9.72 -1.65 -4.18
C LEU A 205 -9.81 -3.15 -4.43
N LYS A 206 -11.03 -3.67 -4.57
CA LYS A 206 -11.34 -5.07 -4.87
C LYS A 206 -12.39 -5.14 -5.97
N ASP A 207 -12.13 -5.92 -7.01
CA ASP A 207 -13.07 -6.17 -8.12
C ASP A 207 -13.71 -4.90 -8.70
N GLY A 208 -12.88 -3.87 -8.88
CA GLY A 208 -13.30 -2.58 -9.44
C GLY A 208 -14.09 -1.67 -8.49
N LYS A 209 -14.27 -2.06 -7.22
CA LYS A 209 -14.98 -1.28 -6.21
C LYS A 209 -14.07 -0.93 -5.04
N ILE A 210 -14.33 0.23 -4.45
CA ILE A 210 -13.67 0.64 -3.21
C ILE A 210 -14.29 -0.15 -2.06
N LEU A 211 -13.45 -0.84 -1.30
CA LEU A 211 -13.82 -1.57 -0.10
C LEU A 211 -13.82 -0.65 1.12
N VAL A 212 -12.74 0.11 1.29
CA VAL A 212 -12.57 1.09 2.38
C VAL A 212 -11.61 2.18 1.91
N SER A 213 -11.82 3.40 2.39
CA SER A 213 -10.95 4.55 2.14
C SER A 213 -10.85 5.40 3.39
N GLY A 214 -9.65 5.89 3.71
CA GLY A 214 -9.38 6.67 4.93
C GLY A 214 -7.91 6.63 5.33
N GLU A 215 -7.61 7.09 6.55
CA GLU A 215 -6.23 7.19 7.03
C GLU A 215 -5.53 5.82 7.00
N THR A 216 -4.34 5.77 6.40
CA THR A 216 -3.57 4.54 6.23
C THR A 216 -3.37 3.81 7.55
N LYS A 217 -2.95 4.50 8.60
CA LYS A 217 -2.71 3.86 9.91
C LYS A 217 -3.98 3.28 10.49
N SER A 218 -5.08 4.03 10.47
CA SER A 218 -6.37 3.56 10.96
C SER A 218 -6.86 2.34 10.21
N ILE A 219 -6.70 2.26 8.87
CA ILE A 219 -7.09 1.07 8.10
C ILE A 219 -6.23 -0.15 8.43
N PHE A 220 -4.94 0.04 8.73
CA PHE A 220 -4.06 -1.05 9.16
C PHE A 220 -4.37 -1.53 10.59
N ASP A 221 -4.70 -0.62 11.49
CA ASP A 221 -5.06 -0.97 12.86
C ASP A 221 -6.48 -1.55 12.94
N GLU A 222 -7.40 -1.03 12.13
CA GLU A 222 -8.83 -1.33 12.16
C GLU A 222 -9.43 -1.41 10.74
N PRO A 223 -9.26 -2.54 10.06
CA PRO A 223 -9.69 -2.68 8.67
C PRO A 223 -11.22 -2.77 8.50
N GLY A 224 -11.97 -3.07 9.55
CA GLY A 224 -13.45 -3.12 9.57
C GLY A 224 -14.09 -4.34 8.90
N SER A 225 -13.48 -4.90 7.85
CA SER A 225 -13.96 -6.11 7.17
C SER A 225 -12.89 -7.19 7.01
N VAL A 226 -13.33 -8.43 6.81
CA VAL A 226 -12.44 -9.58 6.55
C VAL A 226 -11.56 -9.34 5.32
N GLU A 227 -12.12 -8.84 4.23
CA GLU A 227 -11.34 -8.55 3.03
C GLU A 227 -10.28 -7.47 3.25
N ALA A 228 -10.61 -6.42 4.00
CA ALA A 228 -9.69 -5.33 4.28
C ALA A 228 -8.55 -5.83 5.19
N ALA A 229 -8.87 -6.67 6.17
CA ALA A 229 -7.87 -7.30 7.04
C ALA A 229 -6.90 -8.18 6.23
N ARG A 230 -7.42 -8.98 5.29
CA ARG A 230 -6.58 -9.79 4.37
C ARG A 230 -5.71 -8.93 3.47
N LEU A 231 -6.26 -7.86 2.89
CA LEU A 231 -5.52 -6.95 2.01
C LEU A 231 -4.42 -6.19 2.76
N THR A 232 -4.62 -5.86 4.03
CA THR A 232 -3.61 -5.23 4.91
C THR A 232 -2.71 -6.23 5.64
N GLY A 233 -2.89 -7.54 5.40
CA GLY A 233 -1.92 -8.57 5.79
C GLY A 233 -2.17 -9.29 7.10
N CYS A 234 -3.37 -9.23 7.62
CA CYS A 234 -3.77 -10.10 8.69
C CYS A 234 -3.94 -11.53 8.17
N LYS A 235 -3.19 -12.48 8.76
CA LYS A 235 -3.27 -13.92 8.45
C LYS A 235 -4.19 -14.68 9.40
N ASN A 236 -4.30 -14.23 10.65
CA ASN A 236 -5.12 -14.88 11.65
C ASN A 236 -6.49 -14.21 11.65
N ILE A 237 -7.46 -14.88 11.04
CA ILE A 237 -8.85 -14.47 11.02
C ILE A 237 -9.68 -15.69 11.37
N THR A 238 -10.72 -15.49 12.17
CA THR A 238 -11.62 -16.55 12.60
C THR A 238 -13.06 -16.06 12.63
N GLU A 239 -14.01 -16.94 12.34
CA GLU A 239 -15.41 -16.70 12.66
C GLU A 239 -15.61 -16.64 14.17
N ILE A 240 -16.55 -15.80 14.63
CA ILE A 240 -16.81 -15.64 16.06
C ILE A 240 -18.25 -15.95 16.42
N GLN A 241 -18.42 -16.48 17.63
CA GLN A 241 -19.69 -16.47 18.34
C GLN A 241 -19.59 -15.46 19.48
N ARG A 242 -20.53 -14.51 19.53
CA ARG A 242 -20.63 -13.56 20.64
C ARG A 242 -21.07 -14.30 21.92
N LEU A 243 -20.32 -14.12 23.00
CA LEU A 243 -20.69 -14.64 24.32
C LEU A 243 -21.33 -13.54 25.17
N ASP A 244 -20.75 -12.34 25.20
CA ASP A 244 -21.32 -11.15 25.84
C ASP A 244 -20.86 -9.85 25.14
N SER A 245 -20.88 -8.70 25.82
CA SER A 245 -20.44 -7.41 25.25
C SER A 245 -18.93 -7.31 25.01
N HIS A 246 -18.09 -8.08 25.70
CA HIS A 246 -16.63 -8.04 25.56
C HIS A 246 -15.99 -9.41 25.39
N HIS A 247 -16.78 -10.49 25.29
CA HIS A 247 -16.24 -11.83 25.06
C HIS A 247 -16.75 -12.44 23.75
N ILE A 248 -15.80 -13.06 23.05
CA ILE A 248 -16.03 -13.82 21.83
C ILE A 248 -15.52 -15.25 22.02
N TYR A 249 -16.17 -16.19 21.35
CA TYR A 249 -15.63 -17.51 21.09
C TYR A 249 -15.12 -17.55 19.65
N ALA A 250 -13.80 -17.69 19.48
CA ALA A 250 -13.15 -17.85 18.19
C ALA A 250 -13.34 -19.28 17.69
N ILE A 251 -14.22 -19.48 16.71
CA ILE A 251 -14.73 -20.79 16.31
C ILE A 251 -13.63 -21.68 15.72
N ASP A 252 -12.75 -21.10 14.91
CA ASP A 252 -11.69 -21.85 14.24
C ASP A 252 -10.55 -22.18 15.20
N TRP A 253 -10.27 -21.26 16.13
CA TRP A 253 -9.19 -21.41 17.11
C TRP A 253 -9.62 -22.18 18.36
N LYS A 254 -10.92 -22.40 18.56
CA LYS A 254 -11.54 -23.07 19.71
C LYS A 254 -11.19 -22.42 21.06
N ILE A 255 -11.05 -21.10 21.09
CA ILE A 255 -10.68 -20.35 22.30
C ILE A 255 -11.67 -19.23 22.59
N THR A 256 -11.80 -18.89 23.87
CA THR A 256 -12.54 -17.70 24.31
C THR A 256 -11.57 -16.54 24.49
N LEU A 257 -11.94 -15.38 23.95
CA LEU A 257 -11.13 -14.17 24.04
C LEU A 257 -11.99 -13.00 24.51
N ARG A 258 -11.44 -12.20 25.42
CA ARG A 258 -11.93 -10.88 25.79
C ARG A 258 -11.41 -9.84 24.80
N THR A 259 -12.26 -8.91 24.39
CA THR A 259 -11.93 -7.77 23.54
C THR A 259 -12.04 -6.47 24.31
N GLU A 260 -11.15 -5.50 24.02
CA GLU A 260 -11.28 -4.16 24.61
C GLU A 260 -12.54 -3.46 24.08
N LYS A 261 -12.86 -3.67 22.79
CA LYS A 261 -14.04 -3.13 22.14
C LYS A 261 -15.28 -3.95 22.40
N GLU A 262 -16.42 -3.27 22.34
CA GLU A 262 -17.72 -3.91 22.45
C GLU A 262 -18.05 -4.75 21.20
N VAL A 263 -18.49 -5.98 21.42
CA VAL A 263 -18.93 -6.90 20.38
C VAL A 263 -20.39 -6.62 20.03
N ILE A 264 -20.60 -5.88 18.93
CA ILE A 264 -21.94 -5.62 18.39
C ILE A 264 -22.41 -6.73 17.42
N PRO A 265 -23.74 -6.88 17.19
CA PRO A 265 -24.31 -8.00 16.42
C PRO A 265 -23.84 -8.14 14.96
N CYS A 266 -23.29 -7.09 14.36
CA CYS A 266 -22.76 -7.16 12.99
C CYS A 266 -21.34 -7.73 12.91
N HIS A 267 -20.65 -7.92 14.02
CA HIS A 267 -19.35 -8.57 14.01
C HIS A 267 -19.52 -10.07 13.79
N THR A 268 -18.95 -10.55 12.69
CA THR A 268 -19.01 -11.95 12.25
C THR A 268 -17.67 -12.65 12.44
N HIS A 269 -16.58 -11.89 12.44
CA HIS A 269 -15.22 -12.41 12.56
C HIS A 269 -14.39 -11.60 13.56
N ALA A 270 -13.31 -12.20 14.03
CA ALA A 270 -12.22 -11.52 14.71
C ALA A 270 -10.90 -11.82 14.03
N ALA A 271 -9.93 -10.92 14.23
CA ALA A 271 -8.61 -11.04 13.64
C ALA A 271 -7.53 -10.47 14.57
N VAL A 272 -6.33 -11.05 14.50
CA VAL A 272 -5.16 -10.59 15.26
C VAL A 272 -3.91 -10.73 14.40
N ARG A 273 -3.03 -9.73 14.42
CA ARG A 273 -1.76 -9.84 13.68
C ARG A 273 -0.79 -10.71 14.47
N GLY A 274 -0.05 -11.59 13.78
CA GLY A 274 0.92 -12.47 14.44
C GLY A 274 1.99 -11.72 15.23
N HIS A 275 2.37 -10.52 14.77
CA HIS A 275 3.29 -9.61 15.47
C HIS A 275 2.72 -8.95 16.73
N TRP A 276 1.41 -9.07 16.97
CA TRP A 276 0.75 -8.49 18.15
C TRP A 276 0.55 -9.50 19.28
N LEU A 277 0.77 -10.78 19.01
CA LEU A 277 0.71 -11.83 20.02
C LEU A 277 1.99 -11.80 20.87
N VAL A 278 1.84 -12.07 22.18
CA VAL A 278 2.94 -11.98 23.15
C VAL A 278 3.14 -13.34 23.80
N GLU A 279 4.37 -13.85 23.83
CA GLU A 279 4.70 -15.09 24.55
C GLU A 279 4.86 -14.85 26.06
N GLU A 280 4.62 -15.88 26.87
CA GLU A 280 4.64 -15.83 28.34
C GLU A 280 5.88 -15.15 28.94
N ASN A 281 7.07 -15.47 28.44
CA ASN A 281 8.33 -14.90 28.93
C ASN A 281 8.45 -13.38 28.71
N SER A 282 7.58 -12.82 27.87
CA SER A 282 7.50 -11.39 27.57
C SER A 282 6.18 -10.76 28.06
N ILE A 283 5.31 -11.52 28.74
CA ILE A 283 4.08 -10.98 29.34
C ILE A 283 4.50 -10.03 30.48
N PRO A 284 4.11 -8.75 30.43
CA PRO A 284 4.41 -7.83 31.52
C PRO A 284 3.79 -8.28 32.84
N SER A 285 4.55 -8.21 33.93
CA SER A 285 4.15 -8.66 35.27
C SER A 285 2.91 -7.96 35.84
N TYR A 286 2.48 -6.83 35.26
CA TYR A 286 1.25 -6.12 35.63
C TYR A 286 -0.01 -6.70 34.97
N ILE A 287 0.11 -7.58 33.98
CA ILE A 287 -1.02 -8.35 33.43
C ILE A 287 -1.39 -9.40 34.48
N LYS A 288 -2.19 -8.97 35.46
CA LYS A 288 -2.73 -9.79 36.53
C LYS A 288 -3.99 -10.50 36.01
N GLY A 289 -3.81 -11.57 35.26
CA GLY A 289 -4.92 -12.42 34.82
C GLY A 289 -4.49 -13.46 33.79
N GLU A 290 -5.10 -14.64 33.84
CA GLU A 290 -4.99 -15.68 32.80
C GLU A 290 -5.93 -15.43 31.62
N GLU A 291 -6.71 -14.36 31.67
CA GLU A 291 -7.63 -13.97 30.61
C GLU A 291 -6.85 -13.65 29.33
N ASN A 292 -7.27 -14.26 28.21
CA ASN A 292 -6.57 -14.25 26.93
C ASN A 292 -5.18 -14.89 26.90
N VAL A 293 -4.77 -15.62 27.94
CA VAL A 293 -3.53 -16.42 27.92
C VAL A 293 -3.88 -17.87 27.58
N ILE A 294 -3.44 -18.32 26.40
CA ILE A 294 -3.78 -19.63 25.87
C ILE A 294 -2.56 -20.55 25.92
N SER A 295 -2.74 -21.77 26.43
CA SER A 295 -1.76 -22.84 26.32
C SER A 295 -1.75 -23.38 24.89
N VAL A 296 -0.58 -23.36 24.25
CA VAL A 296 -0.44 -23.69 22.84
C VAL A 296 0.64 -24.74 22.60
N GLU A 297 0.45 -25.50 21.54
CA GLU A 297 1.48 -26.35 20.94
C GLU A 297 1.92 -25.76 19.59
N VAL A 298 3.17 -26.01 19.21
CA VAL A 298 3.70 -25.59 17.92
C VAL A 298 3.49 -26.69 16.90
N VAL A 299 2.79 -26.35 15.82
CA VAL A 299 2.50 -27.23 14.69
C VAL A 299 3.62 -27.14 13.64
N GLU A 300 4.09 -25.94 13.34
CA GLU A 300 5.14 -25.69 12.36
C GLU A 300 6.02 -24.53 12.82
N GLU A 301 7.31 -24.65 12.52
CA GLU A 301 8.31 -23.61 12.75
C GLU A 301 8.95 -23.22 11.44
N ALA A 302 9.01 -21.91 11.19
CA ALA A 302 9.77 -21.34 10.10
C ALA A 302 10.63 -20.19 10.63
N GLU A 303 11.76 -19.96 9.98
CA GLU A 303 12.63 -18.84 10.33
C GLU A 303 13.11 -18.09 9.11
N THR A 304 13.24 -16.79 9.28
CA THR A 304 13.92 -15.90 8.35
C THR A 304 15.18 -15.35 9.04
N PRO A 305 16.04 -14.58 8.35
CA PRO A 305 17.23 -14.00 8.97
C PRO A 305 16.95 -13.13 10.21
N PHE A 306 15.77 -12.50 10.30
CA PHE A 306 15.44 -11.54 11.37
C PHE A 306 14.15 -11.84 12.14
N GLU A 307 13.39 -12.86 11.72
CA GLU A 307 12.08 -13.18 12.31
C GLU A 307 11.93 -14.70 12.46
N GLU A 308 11.36 -15.12 13.59
CA GLU A 308 10.88 -16.48 13.82
C GLU A 308 9.35 -16.49 13.67
N GLN A 309 8.85 -17.48 12.96
CA GLN A 309 7.45 -17.65 12.64
C GLN A 309 7.00 -19.00 13.17
N TYR A 310 6.00 -18.98 14.05
CA TYR A 310 5.41 -20.16 14.65
C TYR A 310 3.98 -20.28 14.19
N LEU A 311 3.61 -21.48 13.75
CA LEU A 311 2.24 -21.87 13.55
C LEU A 311 1.79 -22.61 14.82
N ILE A 312 1.01 -21.93 15.67
CA ILE A 312 0.61 -22.41 17.00
C ILE A 312 -0.84 -22.87 17.02
N ARG A 313 -1.19 -23.83 17.87
CA ARG A 313 -2.56 -24.32 18.06
C ARG A 313 -2.88 -24.44 19.54
N CYS A 314 -4.15 -24.23 19.91
CA CYS A 314 -4.62 -24.46 21.27
C CYS A 314 -4.36 -25.91 21.70
N GLN A 315 -3.66 -26.12 22.81
CA GLN A 315 -3.28 -27.45 23.29
C GLN A 315 -4.50 -28.29 23.72
N GLU A 316 -5.56 -27.64 24.20
CA GLU A 316 -6.78 -28.28 24.67
C GLU A 316 -7.74 -28.68 23.52
N ALA A 317 -7.46 -28.23 22.29
CA ALA A 317 -8.30 -28.46 21.11
C ALA A 317 -7.45 -28.84 19.88
N PRO A 318 -7.10 -30.13 19.72
CA PRO A 318 -6.27 -30.61 18.60
C PRO A 318 -6.86 -30.35 17.20
N GLU A 319 -8.18 -30.22 17.10
CA GLU A 319 -8.93 -29.90 15.88
C GLU A 319 -8.96 -28.40 15.53
N ALA A 320 -8.45 -27.53 16.40
CA ALA A 320 -8.39 -26.10 16.13
C ALA A 320 -7.48 -25.78 14.94
N PHE A 321 -7.87 -24.79 14.15
CA PHE A 321 -7.03 -24.22 13.12
C PHE A 321 -5.86 -23.47 13.75
N PRO A 322 -4.65 -23.59 13.18
CA PRO A 322 -3.50 -22.95 13.77
C PRO A 322 -3.45 -21.44 13.46
N ILE A 323 -2.69 -20.73 14.29
CA ILE A 323 -2.54 -19.29 14.34
C ILE A 323 -1.07 -18.95 14.08
N TRP A 324 -0.79 -17.93 13.27
CA TRP A 324 0.56 -17.41 13.08
C TRP A 324 0.96 -16.51 14.25
N LEU A 325 2.08 -16.83 14.88
CA LEU A 325 2.82 -15.98 15.80
C LEU A 325 4.14 -15.58 15.13
N MET A 326 4.48 -14.28 15.15
CA MET A 326 5.68 -13.75 14.50
C MET A 326 6.48 -12.94 15.52
N ARG A 327 7.77 -13.25 15.67
CA ARG A 327 8.66 -12.54 16.61
C ARG A 327 9.99 -12.17 15.99
N ALA A 328 10.51 -11.00 16.34
CA ALA A 328 11.85 -10.59 15.94
C ALA A 328 12.90 -11.45 16.65
N LYS A 329 13.93 -11.89 15.93
CA LYS A 329 15.06 -12.62 16.50
C LYS A 329 15.88 -11.70 17.42
N LYS A 330 16.28 -12.21 18.59
CA LYS A 330 17.22 -11.52 19.51
C LYS A 330 18.67 -11.60 19.02
N SER A 331 19.04 -12.69 18.34
CA SER A 331 20.35 -12.91 17.72
C SER A 331 20.24 -13.90 16.56
N THR A 332 21.18 -13.87 15.62
CA THR A 332 21.30 -14.91 14.57
C THR A 332 21.81 -16.24 15.11
N ASP A 333 22.48 -16.23 16.27
CA ASP A 333 23.11 -17.39 16.92
C ASP A 333 22.38 -17.84 18.21
N SER A 334 21.14 -17.41 18.44
CA SER A 334 20.40 -17.85 19.64
C SER A 334 20.00 -19.33 19.51
N HIS A 335 20.82 -20.21 20.07
CA HIS A 335 20.53 -21.64 20.23
C HIS A 335 19.44 -21.91 21.28
N GLU A 336 19.08 -20.93 22.11
CA GLU A 336 17.93 -21.00 23.03
C GLU A 336 16.63 -20.66 22.28
N LYS A 337 16.13 -21.60 21.48
CA LYS A 337 14.77 -21.53 20.95
C LYS A 337 13.79 -21.85 22.09
N SER A 338 13.29 -20.84 22.80
CA SER A 338 12.14 -21.06 23.68
C SER A 338 10.90 -21.24 22.81
N VAL A 339 10.45 -22.50 22.70
CA VAL A 339 9.19 -22.85 22.03
C VAL A 339 8.05 -22.22 22.82
N PRO A 340 7.15 -21.45 22.18
CA PRO A 340 6.04 -20.83 22.87
C PRO A 340 5.10 -21.90 23.42
N CYS A 341 4.91 -21.93 24.74
CA CYS A 341 3.98 -22.81 25.44
C CYS A 341 2.70 -22.09 25.88
N ARG A 342 2.79 -20.79 26.15
CA ARG A 342 1.64 -19.92 26.47
C ARG A 342 1.75 -18.61 25.70
N VAL A 343 0.64 -18.21 25.09
CA VAL A 343 0.55 -17.02 24.24
C VAL A 343 -0.61 -16.15 24.69
N TYR A 344 -0.32 -14.87 24.90
CA TYR A 344 -1.26 -13.83 25.26
C TYR A 344 -1.78 -13.11 24.02
N PHE A 345 -3.10 -12.93 23.98
CA PHE A 345 -3.83 -12.18 22.95
C PHE A 345 -4.27 -10.83 23.54
N PRO A 346 -3.57 -9.72 23.29
CA PRO A 346 -3.93 -8.44 23.89
C PRO A 346 -5.34 -7.99 23.45
N PRO A 347 -6.29 -7.74 24.37
CA PRO A 347 -7.68 -7.36 24.04
C PRO A 347 -7.80 -6.14 23.11
N GLU A 348 -6.88 -5.19 23.23
CA GLU A 348 -6.79 -3.97 22.41
C GLU A 348 -6.27 -4.22 20.99
N LYS A 349 -5.66 -5.39 20.75
CA LYS A 349 -5.12 -5.82 19.45
C LYS A 349 -6.04 -6.81 18.72
N ILE A 350 -7.15 -7.20 19.33
CA ILE A 350 -8.16 -8.03 18.68
C ILE A 350 -9.07 -7.12 17.85
N MET A 351 -9.00 -7.28 16.52
CA MET A 351 -9.83 -6.56 15.57
C MET A 351 -11.15 -7.31 15.40
N LEU A 352 -12.27 -6.61 15.59
CA LEU A 352 -13.61 -7.13 15.29
C LEU A 352 -13.98 -6.73 13.86
N LEU A 353 -14.45 -7.68 13.06
CA LEU A 353 -14.66 -7.53 11.61
C LEU A 353 -16.08 -7.93 11.21
N GLN A 354 -16.55 -7.31 10.14
CA GLN A 354 -17.83 -7.60 9.47
C GLN A 354 -17.65 -8.52 8.27
#